data_AF-A0AAP0K7S7-F1
#
_entry.id   AF-A0AAP0K7S7-F1
#
_cell.length_a   1.000
_cell.length_b   1.000
_cell.length_c   1.000
_cell.angle_alpha   90.00
_cell.angle_beta   90.00
_cell.angle_gamma   90.00
#
_symmetry.space_group_name_H-M   'P 1'
#
loop_
_entity.id
_entity.type
_entity.pdbx_description
1 polymer ?
#
loop_
_entity_poly.entity_id
_entity_poly.type
_entity_poly.pdbx_seq_one_letter_code
_entity_poly.pdbx_strand_id
1 'polypeptide(L)'
;MASLIPGLPDDVALFCLARVPRRLHPLLRCVSRSWRDVVGSSDALYTYRKKHSLDETWVYALCGGDKSDEHSCYVLDPNSKTRCWRLVRGLPQQCMRRKGMGFEALGRRCYLMGGCGWFQDATDEVYCYDAAVDAWDAVAAPMATPRYTAIYRIAIRPAMLYGSEY
;
A
#
# COMPACT_ATOMS: atom_id res chain seq x y z
N MET A 1 18.99 21.31 0.06
CA MET A 1 17.78 20.61 -0.43
C MET A 1 17.39 21.22 -1.76
N ALA A 2 17.08 20.41 -2.78
CA ALA A 2 16.63 20.94 -4.06
C ALA A 2 15.14 21.33 -3.94
N SER A 3 14.79 22.53 -4.38
CA SER A 3 13.39 22.99 -4.38
C SER A 3 12.50 22.03 -5.15
N LEU A 4 11.26 21.87 -4.69
CA LEU A 4 10.31 20.96 -5.34
C LEU A 4 9.93 21.49 -6.73
N ILE A 5 9.56 22.76 -6.82
CA ILE A 5 9.23 23.43 -8.08
C ILE A 5 10.04 24.71 -8.13
N PRO A 6 10.94 24.90 -9.12
CA PRO A 6 11.70 26.14 -9.26
C PRO A 6 10.76 27.34 -9.33
N GLY A 7 11.03 28.36 -8.51
CA GLY A 7 10.21 29.58 -8.44
C GLY A 7 8.98 29.50 -7.55
N LEU A 8 8.75 28.38 -6.85
CA LEU A 8 7.63 28.22 -5.92
C LEU A 8 8.13 27.83 -4.50
N PRO A 9 7.52 28.35 -3.43
CA PRO A 9 7.74 27.84 -2.07
C PRO A 9 7.38 26.35 -1.96
N ASP A 10 8.14 25.60 -1.16
CA ASP A 10 8.00 24.13 -1.06
C ASP A 10 6.64 23.70 -0.48
N ASP A 11 6.01 24.50 0.37
CA ASP A 11 4.68 24.26 0.92
C ASP A 11 3.59 24.35 -0.15
N VAL A 12 3.67 25.36 -1.04
CA VAL A 12 2.75 25.49 -2.17
C VAL A 12 3.02 24.41 -3.21
N ALA A 13 4.28 24.05 -3.44
CA ALA A 13 4.64 22.93 -4.30
C ALA A 13 4.06 21.60 -3.76
N LEU A 14 4.19 21.36 -2.45
CA LEU A 14 3.62 20.19 -1.78
C LEU A 14 2.10 20.17 -1.89
N PHE A 15 1.42 21.31 -1.72
CA PHE A 15 -0.02 21.43 -1.91
C PHE A 15 -0.45 21.05 -3.34
N CYS A 16 0.28 21.52 -4.35
CA CYS A 16 0.04 21.17 -5.75
C CYS A 16 0.21 19.67 -5.98
N LEU A 17 1.30 19.07 -5.51
CA LEU A 17 1.56 17.64 -5.63
C LEU A 17 0.53 16.79 -4.86
N ALA A 18 0.08 17.26 -3.69
CA ALA A 18 -0.90 16.57 -2.86
C ALA A 18 -2.27 16.44 -3.53
N ARG A 19 -2.64 17.37 -4.43
CA ARG A 19 -3.90 17.32 -5.19
C ARG A 19 -3.89 16.32 -6.34
N VAL A 20 -2.71 15.84 -6.77
CA VAL A 20 -2.62 14.87 -7.86
C VAL A 20 -3.17 13.52 -7.42
N PRO A 21 -4.11 12.90 -8.16
CA PRO A 21 -4.66 11.59 -7.81
C PRO A 21 -3.58 10.53 -7.61
N ARG A 22 -3.78 9.64 -6.64
CA ARG A 22 -2.78 8.64 -6.24
C ARG A 22 -2.34 7.74 -7.39
N ARG A 23 -3.24 7.43 -8.32
CA ARG A 23 -2.94 6.64 -9.53
C ARG A 23 -1.82 7.23 -10.40
N LEU A 24 -1.52 8.53 -10.27
CA LEU A 24 -0.48 9.23 -11.03
C LEU A 24 0.80 9.44 -10.22
N HIS A 25 0.86 9.02 -8.95
CA HIS A 25 2.06 9.14 -8.11
C HIS A 25 3.29 8.43 -8.69
N PRO A 26 3.18 7.26 -9.35
CA PRO A 26 4.31 6.68 -10.07
C PRO A 26 4.91 7.61 -11.13
N LEU A 27 4.09 8.42 -11.80
CA LEU A 27 4.56 9.40 -12.79
C LEU A 27 5.25 10.59 -12.12
N LEU A 28 4.75 11.06 -10.99
CA LEU A 28 5.37 12.15 -10.23
C LEU A 28 6.81 11.80 -9.81
N ARG A 29 7.05 10.54 -9.42
CA ARG A 29 8.39 10.03 -9.04
C ARG A 29 9.40 10.03 -10.19
N CYS A 30 8.93 10.12 -11.44
CA CYS A 30 9.79 10.15 -12.62
C CYS A 30 10.23 11.57 -13.00
N VAL A 31 9.63 12.62 -12.43
CA VAL A 31 9.90 14.02 -12.82
C VAL A 31 11.26 14.50 -12.28
N SER A 32 11.54 14.28 -11.00
CA SER A 32 12.80 14.69 -10.36
C SER A 32 13.12 13.83 -9.13
N ARG A 33 14.37 13.90 -8.64
CA ARG A 33 14.76 13.24 -7.38
C ARG A 33 13.98 13.82 -6.19
N SER A 34 13.78 15.13 -6.14
CA SER A 34 13.03 15.80 -5.08
C SER A 34 11.57 15.32 -5.02
N TRP A 35 10.90 15.20 -6.17
CA TRP A 35 9.52 14.68 -6.24
C TRP A 35 9.46 13.20 -5.86
N ARG A 36 10.44 12.41 -6.32
CA ARG A 36 10.55 11.00 -5.93
C ARG A 36 10.65 10.83 -4.43
N ASP A 37 11.44 11.66 -3.76
CA ASP A 37 11.65 11.58 -2.31
C ASP A 37 10.40 11.99 -1.53
N VAL A 38 9.71 13.06 -1.95
CA VAL A 38 8.46 13.50 -1.32
C VAL A 38 7.32 12.49 -1.51
N VAL A 39 7.24 11.86 -2.68
CA VAL A 39 6.16 10.90 -2.98
C VAL A 39 6.44 9.53 -2.38
N GLY A 40 7.68 9.03 -2.45
CA GLY A 40 8.02 7.64 -2.13
C GLY A 40 8.79 7.45 -0.82
N SER A 41 9.74 8.33 -0.51
CA SER A 41 10.66 8.14 0.61
C SER A 41 10.12 8.73 1.92
N SER A 42 9.42 9.86 1.84
CA SER A 42 8.88 10.59 2.99
C SER A 42 7.39 10.33 3.20
N ASP A 43 6.92 10.38 4.45
CA ASP A 43 5.49 10.39 4.80
C ASP A 43 4.87 11.80 4.67
N ALA A 44 5.64 12.80 4.23
CA ALA A 44 5.17 14.18 4.11
C ALA A 44 3.93 14.29 3.22
N LEU A 45 3.94 13.70 2.02
CA LEU A 45 2.80 13.76 1.10
C LEU A 45 1.57 13.03 1.65
N TYR A 46 1.77 11.83 2.22
CA TYR A 46 0.69 11.06 2.85
C TYR A 46 0.06 11.83 4.01
N THR A 47 0.88 12.35 4.92
CA THR A 47 0.45 13.10 6.10
C THR A 47 -0.26 14.39 5.70
N TYR A 48 0.28 15.11 4.71
CA TYR A 48 -0.35 16.32 4.18
C TYR A 48 -1.73 16.01 3.61
N ARG A 49 -1.84 14.99 2.77
CA ARG A 49 -3.13 14.60 2.19
C ARG A 49 -4.15 14.20 3.26
N LYS A 50 -3.72 13.42 4.26
CA LYS A 50 -4.57 13.04 5.39
C LYS A 50 -5.04 14.25 6.20
N LYS A 51 -4.17 15.23 6.45
CA LYS A 51 -4.50 16.47 7.17
C LYS A 51 -5.51 17.33 6.41
N HIS A 52 -5.44 17.33 5.09
CA HIS A 52 -6.27 18.18 4.22
C HIS A 52 -7.45 17.45 3.58
N SER A 53 -7.81 16.25 4.08
CA SER A 53 -8.92 15.43 3.54
C SER A 53 -8.81 15.17 2.02
N LEU A 54 -7.56 15.00 1.56
CA LEU A 54 -7.23 14.63 0.18
C LEU A 54 -6.87 13.14 0.07
N ASP A 55 -7.10 12.35 1.11
CA ASP A 55 -6.87 10.91 1.10
C ASP A 55 -7.89 10.18 0.23
N GLU A 56 -7.43 9.11 -0.41
CA GLU A 56 -8.25 8.29 -1.30
C GLU A 56 -8.38 6.88 -0.69
N THR A 57 -9.61 6.38 -0.65
CA THR A 57 -9.88 4.97 -0.29
C THR A 57 -9.45 4.07 -1.43
N TRP A 58 -8.58 3.11 -1.16
CA TRP A 58 -8.19 2.07 -2.12
C TRP A 58 -8.39 0.71 -1.47
N VAL A 59 -8.91 -0.26 -2.23
CA VAL A 59 -9.20 -1.61 -1.71
C VAL A 59 -8.13 -2.57 -2.20
N TYR A 60 -7.60 -3.38 -1.30
CA TYR A 60 -6.64 -4.42 -1.59
C TYR A 60 -7.24 -5.79 -1.25
N ALA A 61 -7.14 -6.72 -2.19
CA ALA A 61 -7.62 -8.08 -2.03
C ALA A 61 -6.49 -9.07 -2.29
N LEU A 62 -6.25 -9.96 -1.33
CA LEU A 62 -5.41 -11.12 -1.54
C LEU A 62 -6.31 -12.31 -1.90
N CYS A 63 -6.15 -12.83 -3.11
CA CYS A 63 -6.95 -13.93 -3.62
C CYS A 63 -6.07 -15.16 -3.83
N GLY A 64 -6.53 -16.34 -3.43
CA GLY A 64 -5.87 -17.61 -3.81
C GLY A 64 -6.29 -18.03 -5.22
N GLY A 65 -5.33 -18.47 -6.03
CA GLY A 65 -5.59 -18.98 -7.37
C GLY A 65 -6.11 -20.41 -7.37
N ASP A 66 -7.12 -20.66 -8.20
CA ASP A 66 -7.89 -21.91 -8.27
C ASP A 66 -7.05 -23.09 -8.78
N LYS A 67 -5.97 -22.82 -9.52
CA LYS A 67 -5.17 -23.83 -10.25
C LYS A 67 -3.75 -24.04 -9.72
N SER A 68 -3.12 -22.99 -9.19
CA SER A 68 -1.72 -23.03 -8.76
C SER A 68 -1.53 -23.02 -7.24
N ASP A 69 -2.62 -22.85 -6.46
CA ASP A 69 -2.58 -22.61 -5.01
C ASP A 69 -1.73 -21.36 -4.65
N GLU A 70 -1.44 -20.50 -5.65
CA GLU A 70 -0.66 -19.27 -5.48
C GLU A 70 -1.59 -18.08 -5.28
N HIS A 71 -1.26 -17.27 -4.29
CA HIS A 71 -1.92 -16.03 -3.98
C HIS A 71 -1.49 -14.93 -4.96
N SER A 72 -2.47 -14.12 -5.34
CA SER A 72 -2.30 -12.89 -6.10
C SER A 72 -2.92 -11.73 -5.33
N CYS A 73 -2.24 -10.59 -5.32
CA CYS A 73 -2.77 -9.37 -4.70
C CYS A 73 -3.36 -8.45 -5.78
N TYR A 74 -4.56 -7.97 -5.56
CA TYR A 74 -5.26 -7.06 -6.45
C TYR A 74 -5.58 -5.76 -5.74
N VAL A 75 -5.60 -4.68 -6.50
CA VAL A 75 -5.94 -3.34 -6.03
C VAL A 75 -7.08 -2.76 -6.84
N LEU A 76 -8.03 -2.13 -6.16
CA LEU A 76 -9.15 -1.40 -6.75
C LEU A 76 -9.10 0.04 -6.28
N ASP A 77 -9.13 0.96 -7.25
CA ASP A 77 -9.41 2.37 -7.04
C ASP A 77 -10.94 2.59 -7.25
N PRO A 78 -11.72 2.78 -6.17
CA PRO A 78 -13.16 2.98 -6.25
C PRO A 78 -13.57 4.25 -7.01
N ASN A 79 -12.67 5.23 -7.08
CA ASN A 79 -12.89 6.51 -7.75
C ASN A 79 -12.53 6.45 -9.23
N SER A 80 -11.95 5.35 -9.71
CA SER A 80 -11.71 5.13 -11.13
C SER A 80 -13.03 4.94 -11.87
N LYS A 81 -13.19 5.62 -13.02
CA LYS A 81 -14.37 5.47 -13.90
C LYS A 81 -14.57 4.04 -14.39
N THR A 82 -13.49 3.28 -14.53
CA THR A 82 -13.53 1.90 -15.04
C THR A 82 -13.77 0.85 -13.96
N ARG A 83 -13.65 1.21 -12.66
CA ARG A 83 -13.81 0.33 -11.48
C ARG A 83 -13.26 -1.10 -11.67
N CYS A 84 -12.04 -1.21 -12.17
CA CYS A 84 -11.39 -2.50 -12.42
C CYS A 84 -10.34 -2.83 -11.37
N TRP A 85 -10.30 -4.11 -10.98
CA TRP A 85 -9.22 -4.66 -10.18
C TRP A 85 -7.96 -4.77 -11.04
N ARG A 86 -6.83 -4.30 -10.50
CA ARG A 86 -5.51 -4.41 -11.11
C ARG A 86 -4.63 -5.35 -10.30
N LEU A 87 -3.89 -6.22 -10.97
CA LEU A 87 -2.88 -7.06 -10.32
C LEU A 87 -1.74 -6.20 -9.77
N VAL A 88 -1.46 -6.31 -8.47
CA VAL A 88 -0.26 -5.79 -7.82
C VAL A 88 0.89 -6.75 -8.11
N ARG A 89 1.98 -6.23 -8.66
CA ARG A 89 3.14 -7.03 -9.06
C ARG A 89 4.14 -7.17 -7.91
N GLY A 90 4.99 -8.19 -7.99
CA GLY A 90 6.12 -8.36 -7.08
C GLY A 90 5.77 -8.92 -5.71
N LEU A 91 4.65 -9.64 -5.56
CA LEU A 91 4.37 -10.40 -4.34
C LEU A 91 5.56 -11.36 -4.06
N PRO A 92 6.12 -11.41 -2.84
CA PRO A 92 7.25 -12.29 -2.54
C PRO A 92 6.92 -13.77 -2.77
N GLN A 93 7.81 -14.50 -3.45
CA GLN A 93 7.59 -15.90 -3.82
C GLN A 93 7.38 -16.80 -2.59
N GLN A 94 8.03 -16.47 -1.48
CA GLN A 94 7.97 -17.18 -0.21
C GLN A 94 6.56 -17.21 0.39
N CYS A 95 5.76 -16.16 0.18
CA CYS A 95 4.41 -16.07 0.71
C CYS A 95 3.33 -16.46 -0.30
N MET A 96 3.66 -16.60 -1.60
CA MET A 96 2.67 -16.90 -2.65
C MET A 96 1.86 -18.17 -2.36
N ARG A 97 2.45 -19.23 -1.79
CA ARG A 97 1.76 -20.50 -1.54
C ARG A 97 1.35 -20.71 -0.08
N ARG A 98 1.51 -19.69 0.77
CA ARG A 98 1.16 -19.79 2.20
C ARG A 98 -0.32 -19.54 2.39
N LYS A 99 -1.02 -20.47 3.03
CA LYS A 99 -2.42 -20.33 3.40
C LYS A 99 -2.55 -19.66 4.77
N GLY A 100 -3.71 -19.06 5.02
CA GLY A 100 -4.03 -18.50 6.32
C GLY A 100 -3.14 -17.33 6.73
N MET A 101 -2.73 -16.49 5.78
CA MET A 101 -2.00 -15.26 6.10
C MET A 101 -2.98 -14.17 6.55
N GLY A 102 -2.57 -13.36 7.53
CA GLY A 102 -3.24 -12.11 7.85
C GLY A 102 -2.92 -11.05 6.80
N PHE A 103 -3.88 -10.20 6.44
CA PHE A 103 -3.68 -9.10 5.49
C PHE A 103 -4.40 -7.85 5.96
N GLU A 104 -3.64 -6.80 6.29
CA GLU A 104 -4.15 -5.59 6.96
C GLU A 104 -3.52 -4.31 6.39
N ALA A 105 -4.29 -3.23 6.33
CA ALA A 105 -3.79 -1.91 5.90
C ALA A 105 -3.48 -1.02 7.10
N LEU A 106 -2.31 -0.38 7.10
CA LEU A 106 -1.92 0.62 8.09
C LEU A 106 -1.26 1.81 7.40
N GLY A 107 -1.92 2.97 7.49
CA GLY A 107 -1.42 4.20 6.89
C GLY A 107 -1.32 4.10 5.36
N ARG A 108 -0.11 4.30 4.82
CA ARG A 108 0.18 4.13 3.39
C ARG A 108 0.54 2.70 2.98
N ARG A 109 0.65 1.76 3.93
CA ARG A 109 1.22 0.42 3.74
C ARG A 109 0.16 -0.67 3.95
N CYS A 110 0.35 -1.80 3.29
CA CYS A 110 -0.41 -3.03 3.56
C CYS A 110 0.55 -4.10 4.06
N TYR A 111 0.14 -4.89 5.04
CA TYR A 111 0.96 -5.89 5.71
C TYR A 111 0.36 -7.26 5.51
N LEU A 112 1.20 -8.20 5.10
CA LEU A 112 0.88 -9.60 4.92
C LEU A 112 1.71 -10.39 5.93
N MET A 113 1.07 -11.19 6.79
CA MET A 113 1.73 -11.71 7.99
C MET A 113 1.36 -13.16 8.28
N GLY A 114 2.36 -13.95 8.63
CA GLY A 114 2.19 -15.32 9.05
C GLY A 114 1.75 -16.26 7.94
N GLY A 115 0.88 -17.21 8.30
CA GLY A 115 0.41 -18.28 7.43
C GLY A 115 1.22 -19.56 7.61
N CYS A 116 0.77 -20.61 6.93
CA CYS A 116 1.42 -21.92 6.92
C CYS A 116 1.51 -22.46 5.49
N GLY A 117 2.57 -23.25 5.24
CA GLY A 117 2.70 -24.00 4.00
C GLY A 117 2.12 -25.40 4.17
N TRP A 118 2.02 -26.15 3.07
CA TRP A 118 1.56 -27.55 3.11
C TRP A 118 2.42 -28.45 4.01
N PHE A 119 3.74 -28.20 4.03
CA PHE A 119 4.72 -28.97 4.82
C PHE A 119 5.46 -28.09 5.83
N GLN A 120 5.00 -26.86 6.06
CA GLN A 120 5.68 -25.88 6.89
C GLN A 120 4.78 -25.46 8.04
N ASP A 121 5.34 -25.41 9.23
CA ASP A 121 4.70 -24.82 10.40
C ASP A 121 4.30 -23.35 10.14
N ALA A 122 3.49 -22.81 11.05
CA ALA A 122 3.19 -21.40 11.07
C ALA A 122 4.48 -20.56 11.02
N THR A 123 4.44 -19.44 10.31
CA THR A 123 5.56 -18.49 10.25
C THR A 123 5.24 -17.20 11.01
N ASP A 124 6.30 -16.50 11.42
CA ASP A 124 6.27 -15.15 11.97
C ASP A 124 6.65 -14.08 10.93
N GLU A 125 6.91 -14.48 9.69
CA GLU A 125 7.28 -13.57 8.59
C GLU A 125 6.20 -12.50 8.35
N VAL A 126 6.66 -11.28 8.11
CA VAL A 126 5.85 -10.11 7.79
C VAL A 126 6.38 -9.52 6.49
N TYR A 127 5.49 -9.32 5.52
CA TYR A 127 5.77 -8.65 4.25
C TYR A 127 5.01 -7.34 4.20
N CYS A 128 5.66 -6.29 3.71
CA CYS A 128 5.09 -4.95 3.64
C CYS A 128 4.95 -4.54 2.17
N TYR A 129 3.77 -4.07 1.78
CA TYR A 129 3.54 -3.42 0.50
C TYR A 129 3.42 -1.91 0.74
N ASP A 130 4.30 -1.14 0.12
CA ASP A 130 4.24 0.32 0.16
C ASP A 130 3.47 0.85 -1.04
N ALA A 131 2.28 1.34 -0.75
CA ALA A 131 1.32 1.78 -1.75
C ALA A 131 1.72 3.12 -2.41
N ALA A 132 2.69 3.86 -1.85
CA ALA A 132 3.19 5.10 -2.44
C ALA A 132 4.19 4.83 -3.58
N VAL A 133 4.94 3.73 -3.49
CA VAL A 133 5.93 3.33 -4.49
C VAL A 133 5.48 2.16 -5.38
N ASP A 134 4.33 1.55 -5.06
CA ASP A 134 3.75 0.40 -5.76
C ASP A 134 4.69 -0.82 -5.77
N ALA A 135 5.24 -1.13 -4.60
CA ALA A 135 6.21 -2.21 -4.45
C ALA A 135 6.06 -2.96 -3.11
N TRP A 136 6.38 -4.25 -3.14
CA TRP A 136 6.57 -5.05 -1.93
C TRP A 136 8.01 -4.90 -1.44
N ASP A 137 8.16 -4.68 -0.14
CA ASP A 137 9.41 -4.79 0.59
C ASP A 137 9.67 -6.25 0.95
N ALA A 138 10.94 -6.65 0.92
CA ALA A 138 11.34 -8.04 1.03
C ALA A 138 10.90 -8.69 2.35
N VAL A 139 11.09 -8.02 3.50
CA VAL A 139 10.68 -8.49 4.83
C VAL A 139 10.59 -7.28 5.78
N ALA A 140 9.49 -7.13 6.52
CA ALA A 140 9.37 -6.19 7.64
C ALA A 140 9.67 -6.90 8.98
N ALA A 141 9.67 -6.17 10.11
CA ALA A 141 9.93 -6.78 11.41
C ALA A 141 9.01 -7.99 11.68
N PRO A 142 9.55 -9.16 12.06
CA PRO A 142 8.78 -10.38 12.25
C PRO A 142 7.85 -10.27 13.47
N MET A 143 6.83 -11.13 13.50
CA MET A 143 5.97 -11.27 14.68
C MET A 143 6.73 -11.96 15.83
N ALA A 144 6.38 -11.65 17.08
CA ALA A 144 6.97 -12.33 18.24
C ALA A 144 6.58 -13.83 18.33
N THR A 145 5.54 -14.26 17.64
CA THR A 145 5.06 -15.64 17.65
C THR A 145 4.50 -16.00 16.27
N PRO A 146 4.94 -17.13 15.68
CA PRO A 146 4.38 -17.63 14.44
C PRO A 146 2.88 -17.90 14.54
N ARG A 147 2.12 -17.57 13.50
CA ARG A 147 0.66 -17.74 13.49
C ARG A 147 0.09 -17.90 12.09
N TYR A 148 -1.07 -18.53 11.99
CA TYR A 148 -1.91 -18.55 10.78
C TYR A 148 -3.37 -18.29 11.16
N THR A 149 -4.16 -17.74 10.24
CA THR A 149 -5.60 -17.48 10.38
C THR A 149 -6.41 -18.42 9.51
N ALA A 150 -7.61 -18.80 9.94
CA ALA A 150 -8.54 -19.58 9.13
C ALA A 150 -9.48 -18.71 8.27
N ILE A 151 -9.35 -17.37 8.32
CA ILE A 151 -10.30 -16.43 7.73
C ILE A 151 -9.63 -15.66 6.57
N TYR A 152 -10.25 -15.68 5.39
CA TYR A 152 -9.89 -14.81 4.26
C TYR A 152 -10.24 -13.36 4.59
N ARG A 153 -9.30 -12.43 4.42
CA ARG A 153 -9.48 -11.01 4.73
C ARG A 153 -9.23 -10.10 3.53
N ILE A 154 -10.02 -9.04 3.44
CA ILE A 154 -9.84 -7.92 2.51
C ILE A 154 -9.25 -6.77 3.31
N ALA A 155 -8.15 -6.19 2.82
CA ALA A 155 -7.57 -5.00 3.43
C ALA A 155 -8.16 -3.76 2.73
N ILE A 156 -8.99 -3.01 3.45
CA ILE A 156 -9.47 -1.71 2.99
C ILE A 156 -8.50 -0.66 3.55
N ARG A 157 -7.97 0.20 2.69
CA ARG A 157 -7.29 1.41 3.14
C ARG A 157 -8.30 2.55 3.12
N PRO A 158 -9.03 2.81 4.22
CA PRO A 158 -10.07 3.83 4.25
C PRO A 158 -9.44 5.22 4.05
N ALA A 159 -10.13 6.06 3.30
CA ALA A 159 -10.05 7.49 3.57
C ALA A 159 -10.72 7.72 4.93
N MET A 160 -10.04 8.41 5.85
CA MET A 160 -10.65 8.76 7.13
C MET A 160 -11.77 9.76 6.82
N LEU A 161 -13.02 9.33 6.98
CA LEU A 161 -14.14 10.27 7.09
C LEU A 161 -13.98 10.94 8.46
N TYR A 162 -13.46 12.16 8.50
CA TYR A 162 -13.67 12.99 9.69
C TYR A 162 -15.17 13.26 9.77
N GLY A 163 -15.84 12.61 10.72
CA GLY A 163 -17.05 13.14 11.28
C GLY A 163 -16.70 14.48 11.91
N SER A 164 -17.31 15.55 11.43
CA SER A 164 -17.36 16.81 12.13
C SER A 164 -18.12 16.57 13.44
N GLU A 165 -17.41 16.34 14.53
CA GLU A 165 -17.97 16.60 15.86
C GLU A 165 -17.89 18.11 16.06
N TYR A 166 -19.03 18.77 15.83
CA TYR A 166 -19.34 20.09 16.41
C TYR A 166 -19.98 19.87 17.78
#